data_AF-A0A3E2NTX1-F1
#
_entry.id   AF-A0A3E2NTX1-F1
#
_cell.length_a   1.000
_cell.length_b   1.000
_cell.length_c   1.000
_cell.angle_alpha   90.00
_cell.angle_beta   90.00
_cell.angle_gamma   90.00
#
_symmetry.space_group_name_H-M   'P 1'
#
loop_
_entity.id
_entity.type
_entity.pdbx_description
1 polymer ?
#
loop_
_entity_poly.entity_id
_entity_poly.type
_entity_poly.pdbx_seq_one_letter_code
_entity_poly.pdbx_strand_id
1 'polypeptide(L)'
;MLKISLPAEADGSIFDRNDIPKPLNGTDIEVNGDVILLFDDEEQAVSYLDTLEDFATATDNDAGKNAINLIVSAISNDEFVQAYLQ
;
A
#
# COMPACT_ATOMS: atom_id res chain seq x y z
N MET A 1 4.62 14.95 3.52
CA MET A 1 3.97 13.82 4.18
C MET A 1 2.73 13.48 3.41
N LEU A 2 2.88 12.47 2.56
CA LEU A 2 1.85 11.92 1.69
C LEU A 2 1.08 10.84 2.47
N LYS A 3 -0.24 10.82 2.30
CA LYS A 3 -1.13 9.88 2.96
C LYS A 3 -2.05 9.28 1.91
N ILE A 4 -2.05 7.96 1.80
CA ILE A 4 -2.86 7.26 0.80
C ILE A 4 -3.82 6.34 1.55
N SER A 5 -5.12 6.56 1.37
CA SER A 5 -6.14 5.69 1.95
C SER A 5 -6.30 4.43 1.12
N LEU A 6 -6.30 3.28 1.78
CA LEU A 6 -6.78 2.05 1.17
C LEU A 6 -8.31 2.08 1.10
N PRO A 7 -8.92 1.41 0.09
CA PRO A 7 -10.36 1.23 0.07
C PRO A 7 -10.84 0.44 1.29
N ALA A 8 -12.07 0.67 1.73
CA ALA A 8 -12.68 0.14 2.96
C ALA A 8 -12.69 -1.41 3.09
N GLU A 9 -12.33 -2.15 2.04
CA GLU A 9 -12.16 -3.60 2.06
C GLU A 9 -10.82 -4.03 2.70
N ALA A 10 -9.87 -3.11 2.85
CA ALA A 10 -8.61 -3.35 3.56
C ALA A 10 -8.77 -3.03 5.04
N ASP A 11 -8.79 -4.07 5.89
CA ASP A 11 -8.62 -3.90 7.32
C ASP A 11 -7.12 -3.76 7.69
N GLY A 12 -6.82 -3.14 8.84
CA GLY A 12 -5.42 -2.94 9.28
C GLY A 12 -4.61 -4.22 9.49
N SER A 13 -5.27 -5.38 9.53
CA SER A 13 -4.61 -6.69 9.64
C SER A 13 -4.25 -7.29 8.28
N ILE A 14 -4.60 -6.64 7.15
CA ILE A 14 -4.26 -7.11 5.80
C ILE A 14 -2.74 -7.35 5.64
N PHE A 15 -1.93 -6.52 6.29
CA PHE A 15 -0.47 -6.66 6.31
C PHE A 15 -0.03 -7.89 7.09
N ASP A 16 -0.46 -7.98 8.36
CA ASP A 16 -0.02 -9.04 9.26
C ASP A 16 -0.60 -10.42 8.87
N ARG A 17 -1.80 -10.46 8.28
CA ARG A 17 -2.47 -11.69 7.83
C ARG A 17 -1.82 -12.31 6.59
N ASN A 18 -1.24 -11.47 5.73
CA ASN A 18 -0.68 -11.88 4.44
C ASN A 18 0.84 -11.73 4.38
N ASP A 19 1.48 -11.43 5.51
CA ASP A 19 2.92 -11.13 5.63
C ASP A 19 3.41 -10.03 4.66
N ILE A 20 2.52 -9.10 4.30
CA ILE A 20 2.85 -8.01 3.36
C ILE A 20 3.73 -7.00 4.10
N PRO A 21 4.88 -6.59 3.51
CA PRO A 21 5.71 -5.56 4.10
C PRO A 21 4.92 -4.26 4.25
N LYS A 22 5.04 -3.58 5.37
CA LYS A 22 4.44 -2.26 5.59
C LYS A 22 5.33 -1.18 4.92
N PRO A 23 4.78 -0.02 4.53
CA PRO A 23 5.60 1.11 4.09
C PRO A 23 6.52 1.58 5.24
N LEU A 24 7.59 2.29 4.89
CA LEU A 24 8.65 2.65 5.85
C LEU A 24 8.13 3.43 7.07
N ASN A 25 7.19 4.34 6.84
CA ASN A 25 6.56 5.13 7.90
C ASN A 25 5.35 4.45 8.54
N GLY A 26 5.07 3.20 8.16
CA GLY A 26 3.98 2.39 8.68
C GLY A 26 2.60 2.80 8.17
N THR A 27 1.59 2.31 8.87
CA THR A 27 0.18 2.55 8.54
C THR A 27 -0.55 3.13 9.74
N ASP A 28 -1.54 3.98 9.48
CA ASP A 28 -2.50 4.46 10.48
C ASP A 28 -3.89 3.89 10.20
N ILE A 29 -4.80 4.00 11.17
CA ILE A 29 -6.19 3.59 11.05
C ILE A 29 -7.07 4.79 11.37
N GLU A 30 -7.88 5.22 10.41
CA GLU A 30 -8.85 6.28 10.63
C GLU A 30 -10.05 5.80 11.45
N VAL A 31 -10.82 6.75 11.99
CA VAL A 31 -11.96 6.47 12.87
C VAL A 31 -13.06 5.65 12.17
N ASN A 32 -13.14 5.72 10.84
CA ASN A 32 -14.03 4.92 10.01
C ASN A 32 -13.49 3.49 9.73
N GLY A 33 -12.28 3.16 10.18
CA GLY A 33 -11.61 1.88 9.96
C GLY A 33 -10.73 1.83 8.71
N ASP A 34 -10.64 2.93 7.95
CA ASP A 34 -9.82 2.97 6.75
C ASP A 34 -8.33 2.95 7.12
N VAL A 35 -7.57 2.16 6.36
CA VAL A 35 -6.13 2.04 6.55
C VAL A 35 -5.42 3.10 5.73
N ILE A 36 -4.59 3.89 6.38
CA ILE A 36 -3.81 4.95 5.74
C ILE A 36 -2.36 4.51 5.63
N LEU A 37 -1.84 4.49 4.41
CA LEU A 37 -0.41 4.34 4.15
C LEU A 37 0.28 5.68 4.39
N LEU A 38 1.36 5.67 5.16
CA LEU A 38 2.12 6.88 5.48
C LEU A 38 3.40 6.92 4.65
N PHE A 39 3.62 8.05 3.98
CA PHE A 39 4.85 8.31 3.24
C PHE A 39 5.39 9.72 3.50
N ASP A 40 6.71 9.91 3.41
CA ASP A 40 7.33 11.24 3.48
C ASP A 40 6.98 12.08 2.25
N ASP A 41 7.06 11.44 1.08
CA ASP A 41 6.87 12.01 -0.26
C ASP A 41 6.43 10.93 -1.27
N GLU A 42 6.23 11.34 -2.52
CA GLU A 42 5.85 10.51 -3.66
C GLU A 42 6.95 9.50 -4.04
N GLU A 43 8.23 9.86 -3.88
CA GLU A 43 9.36 8.97 -4.16
C GLU A 43 9.32 7.73 -3.26
N GLN A 44 9.02 7.91 -1.98
CA GLN A 44 8.89 6.81 -1.04
C GLN A 44 7.68 5.91 -1.36
N ALA A 45 6.56 6.50 -1.83
CA ALA A 45 5.41 5.72 -2.27
C ALA A 45 5.72 4.88 -3.52
N VAL A 46 6.47 5.42 -4.47
CA VAL A 46 6.93 4.70 -5.67
C VAL A 46 7.93 3.60 -5.29
N SER A 47 8.92 3.87 -4.44
CA SER A 47 9.85 2.84 -3.98
C SER A 47 9.15 1.69 -3.26
N TYR A 48 8.05 1.99 -2.57
CA TYR A 48 7.23 0.97 -1.93
C TYR A 48 6.43 0.14 -2.94
N LEU A 49 6.03 0.69 -4.10
CA LEU A 49 5.45 -0.11 -5.19
C LEU A 49 6.42 -1.20 -5.67
N ASP A 50 7.70 -0.87 -5.83
CA ASP A 50 8.72 -1.85 -6.23
C ASP A 50 8.82 -2.99 -5.21
N THR A 51 8.79 -2.64 -3.92
CA THR A 51 8.81 -3.62 -2.81
C THR A 51 7.60 -4.56 -2.87
N LEU A 52 6.43 -4.02 -3.21
CA LEU A 52 5.20 -4.80 -3.34
C LEU A 52 5.22 -5.72 -4.57
N GLU A 53 5.79 -5.28 -5.69
CA GLU A 53 5.95 -6.09 -6.90
C GLU A 53 6.90 -7.27 -6.67
N ASP A 54 8.04 -7.01 -6.02
CA ASP A 54 8.99 -8.05 -5.62
C ASP A 54 8.33 -9.08 -4.69
N PHE A 55 7.57 -8.60 -3.70
CA PHE A 55 6.86 -9.48 -2.77
C PHE A 55 5.74 -10.28 -3.45
N ALA A 56 4.98 -9.68 -4.38
CA ALA A 56 3.95 -10.35 -5.15
C ALA A 56 4.51 -11.48 -6.04
N THR A 57 5.73 -11.27 -6.56
CA THR A 57 6.44 -12.27 -7.37
C THR A 57 6.98 -13.41 -6.52
N ALA A 58 7.39 -13.13 -5.28
CA ALA A 58 7.94 -14.11 -4.35
C ALA A 58 6.88 -14.94 -3.60
N THR A 59 5.65 -14.43 -3.45
CA THR A 59 4.59 -15.11 -2.68
C THR A 59 3.77 -16.07 -3.55
N ASP A 60 3.45 -17.25 -3.01
CA ASP A 60 2.51 -18.21 -3.61
C ASP A 60 1.09 -18.06 -3.03
N ASN A 61 0.88 -17.12 -2.10
CA ASN A 61 -0.41 -16.88 -1.47
C ASN A 61 -1.32 -16.00 -2.35
N ASP A 62 -2.34 -16.60 -2.98
CA ASP A 62 -3.31 -15.89 -3.81
C ASP A 62 -4.07 -14.78 -3.04
N ALA A 63 -4.36 -14.99 -1.76
CA ALA A 63 -4.99 -13.95 -0.93
C ALA A 63 -4.04 -12.77 -0.71
N GLY A 64 -2.75 -13.05 -0.52
CA GLY A 64 -1.70 -12.04 -0.45
C GLY A 64 -1.56 -11.25 -1.74
N LYS A 65 -1.59 -11.91 -2.90
CA LYS A 65 -1.56 -11.25 -4.22
C LYS A 65 -2.74 -10.30 -4.42
N ASN A 66 -3.94 -10.71 -4.04
CA ASN A 66 -5.13 -9.85 -4.12
C ASN A 66 -5.01 -8.63 -3.21
N ALA A 67 -4.52 -8.82 -1.98
CA ALA A 67 -4.25 -7.73 -1.06
C ALA A 67 -3.19 -6.76 -1.59
N ILE A 68 -2.10 -7.27 -2.17
CA ILE A 68 -1.05 -6.45 -2.79
C ILE A 68 -1.63 -5.65 -3.97
N ASN A 69 -2.40 -6.29 -4.85
CA ASN A 69 -3.02 -5.60 -5.99
C ASN A 69 -3.93 -4.45 -5.55
N LEU A 70 -4.64 -4.61 -4.43
CA LEU A 70 -5.47 -3.57 -3.85
C LEU A 70 -4.62 -2.39 -3.34
N ILE A 71 -3.51 -2.67 -2.64
CA ILE A 71 -2.57 -1.65 -2.15
C ILE A 71 -1.90 -0.92 -3.32
N VAL A 72 -1.39 -1.66 -4.29
CA VAL A 72 -0.78 -1.12 -5.53
C VAL A 72 -1.79 -0.22 -6.24
N SER A 73 -3.03 -0.68 -6.41
CA SER A 73 -4.08 0.11 -7.06
C SER A 73 -4.38 1.40 -6.30
N ALA A 74 -4.36 1.39 -4.96
CA ALA A 74 -4.56 2.61 -4.18
C ALA A 74 -3.42 3.61 -4.39
N ILE A 75 -2.18 3.15 -4.37
CA ILE A 75 -0.99 4.01 -4.55
C ILE A 75 -0.91 4.54 -6.00
N SER A 76 -1.10 3.69 -7.01
CA SER A 76 -1.01 4.10 -8.42
C SER A 76 -2.16 4.99 -8.89
N ASN A 77 -3.28 5.01 -8.17
CA ASN A 77 -4.41 5.92 -8.45
C ASN A 77 -4.32 7.25 -7.69
N ASP A 78 -3.34 7.41 -6.81
CA ASP A 78 -3.12 8.67 -6.09
C ASP A 78 -2.63 9.77 -7.04
N GLU A 79 -3.22 10.96 -6.94
CA GLU A 79 -2.95 12.07 -7.87
C GLU A 79 -1.52 12.60 -7.76
N PHE A 80 -0.91 12.57 -6.57
CA PHE A 80 0.46 13.04 -6.35
C PHE A 80 1.46 12.02 -6.90
N VAL A 81 1.22 10.74 -6.66
CA VAL A 81 2.03 9.65 -7.24
C VAL A 81 1.96 9.67 -8.76
N GLN A 82 0.77 9.85 -9.35
CA GLN A 82 0.61 9.96 -10.80
C GLN A 82 1.32 11.19 -11.38
N ALA A 83 1.31 12.31 -10.66
CA ALA A 83 2.02 13.51 -11.09
C ALA A 83 3.54 13.33 -11.02
N TYR A 84 4.04 12.57 -10.05
CA TYR A 84 5.47 12.28 -9.90
C TYR A 84 6.02 11.33 -10.99
N LEU A 85 5.19 10.40 -11.49
CA LEU A 85 5.58 9.42 -12.52
C LEU A 85 5.55 9.96 -13.97
N GLN A 86 5.09 11.19 -14.20
CA GLN A 86 5.00 11.83 -15.53
C GLN A 86 6.27 12.63 -15.89
#